data_AF-A0A1F4D0S5-F1
#
_entry.id   AF-A0A1F4D0S5-F1
#
_cell.length_a   1.000
_cell.length_b   1.000
_cell.length_c   1.000
_cell.angle_alpha   90.00
_cell.angle_beta   90.00
_cell.angle_gamma   90.00
#
_symmetry.space_group_name_H-M   'P 1'
#
loop_
_entity.id
_entity.type
_entity.pdbx_description
1 polymer ?
#
loop_
_entity_poly.entity_id
_entity_poly.type
_entity_poly.pdbx_seq_one_letter_code
_entity_poly.pdbx_strand_id
1 'polypeptide(L)'
;MRRSRSVDARTLSTGGVVVALAFTGAVVSLQTRALDIRAERGTLAMPKDCQQERDKARCAADNRAIEFCRTESDANTLYVCLRANQSPLPCDEKKRARTRHRCERINRIYQPCKGKRGPELNACVDQRRAQEKRKK
;
A
#
# COMPACT_ATOMS: atom_id res chain seq x y z
N MET A 1 56.98 -5.94 8.65
CA MET A 1 57.18 -5.98 10.11
C MET A 1 55.83 -5.92 10.81
N ARG A 2 55.53 -6.93 11.64
CA ARG A 2 54.31 -7.07 12.46
C ARG A 2 54.24 -5.99 13.53
N ARG A 3 53.03 -5.53 13.89
CA ARG A 3 52.70 -5.15 15.28
C ARG A 3 51.20 -5.26 15.53
N SER A 4 50.86 -6.30 16.28
CA SER A 4 49.57 -6.60 16.88
C SER A 4 49.15 -5.48 17.84
N ARG A 5 47.85 -5.18 17.88
CA ARG A 5 47.26 -4.39 18.98
C ARG A 5 46.55 -5.36 19.93
N SER A 6 47.02 -5.38 21.17
CA SER A 6 46.39 -6.05 22.31
C SER A 6 45.15 -5.28 22.74
N VAL A 7 44.10 -6.00 23.11
CA VAL A 7 42.97 -5.47 23.87
C VAL A 7 43.17 -5.96 25.30
N ASP A 8 43.54 -5.04 26.19
CA ASP A 8 43.72 -5.34 27.61
C ASP A 8 42.36 -5.45 28.30
N ALA A 9 42.11 -6.65 28.84
CA ALA A 9 41.12 -6.89 29.87
C ALA A 9 41.62 -6.29 31.20
N ARG A 10 40.83 -5.42 31.82
CA ARG A 10 40.97 -5.10 33.24
C ARG A 10 39.69 -5.41 33.98
N THR A 11 39.74 -6.60 34.57
CA THR A 11 38.99 -7.06 35.72
C THR A 11 39.21 -6.11 36.90
N LEU A 12 38.13 -5.66 37.56
CA LEU A 12 38.18 -5.38 38.99
C LEU A 12 36.96 -5.97 39.68
N SER A 13 37.27 -6.99 40.47
CA SER A 13 36.48 -7.65 41.49
C SER A 13 36.19 -6.68 42.64
N THR A 14 34.99 -6.72 43.22
CA THR A 14 34.74 -7.16 44.61
C THR A 14 33.28 -6.95 45.02
N GLY A 15 32.68 -7.99 45.63
CA GLY A 15 31.80 -7.81 46.79
C GLY A 15 30.29 -7.91 46.57
N GLY A 16 29.78 -9.14 46.64
CA GLY A 16 28.53 -9.57 47.30
C GLY A 16 27.30 -8.66 47.35
N VAL A 17 26.16 -9.15 46.87
CA VAL A 17 25.07 -9.73 47.69
C VAL A 17 24.07 -10.40 46.75
N VAL A 18 23.61 -11.57 47.16
CA VAL A 18 22.64 -12.44 46.49
C VAL A 18 21.25 -11.80 46.54
N VAL A 19 20.59 -11.65 45.39
CA VAL A 19 19.12 -11.71 45.32
C VAL A 19 18.76 -12.71 44.22
N ALA A 20 18.52 -13.94 44.65
CA ALA A 20 17.77 -14.90 43.86
C ALA A 20 16.32 -14.42 43.80
N LEU A 21 15.92 -13.85 42.67
CA LEU A 21 14.52 -13.82 42.26
C LEU A 21 14.39 -14.77 41.07
N ALA A 22 13.94 -15.98 41.39
CA ALA A 22 13.38 -16.90 40.44
C ALA A 22 12.15 -16.24 39.79
N PHE A 23 12.37 -15.56 38.66
CA PHE A 23 11.28 -15.27 37.75
C PHE A 23 11.09 -16.49 36.85
N THR A 24 10.41 -17.50 37.39
CA THR A 24 9.56 -18.37 36.59
C THR A 24 8.40 -17.54 36.05
N GLY A 25 8.69 -16.73 35.05
CA GLY A 25 7.70 -16.09 34.21
C GLY A 25 7.97 -16.54 32.79
N ALA A 26 7.23 -17.56 32.34
CA ALA A 26 7.25 -17.97 30.95
C ALA A 26 7.14 -16.71 30.09
N VAL A 27 8.18 -16.43 29.30
CA VAL A 27 8.05 -15.51 28.17
C VAL A 27 7.03 -16.15 27.24
N VAL A 28 5.77 -15.82 27.44
CA VAL A 28 4.75 -15.98 26.43
C VAL A 28 5.22 -15.06 25.33
N SER A 29 6.00 -15.61 24.40
CA SER A 29 6.17 -15.02 23.09
C SER A 29 4.75 -14.85 22.56
N LEU A 30 4.23 -13.63 22.70
CA LEU A 30 3.12 -13.15 21.92
C LEU A 30 3.60 -13.29 20.49
N GLN A 31 3.33 -14.44 19.88
CA GLN A 31 3.14 -14.53 18.47
C GLN A 31 2.02 -13.53 18.20
N THR A 32 2.41 -12.33 17.80
CA THR A 32 1.57 -11.47 16.99
C THR A 32 1.29 -12.27 15.72
N ARG A 33 0.32 -13.19 15.83
CA ARG A 33 -0.38 -13.71 14.68
C ARG A 33 -0.78 -12.48 13.90
N ALA A 34 -0.28 -12.42 12.68
CA ALA A 34 -0.72 -11.50 11.65
C ALA A 34 -2.25 -11.60 11.59
N LEU A 35 -2.93 -10.79 12.39
CA LEU A 35 -4.36 -10.61 12.34
C LEU A 35 -4.62 -9.85 11.05
N ASP A 36 -4.90 -10.63 10.02
CA ASP A 36 -5.99 -10.40 9.08
C ASP A 36 -6.17 -8.96 8.59
N ILE A 37 -5.17 -8.42 7.89
CA ILE A 37 -5.38 -7.37 6.87
C ILE A 37 -5.58 -8.05 5.51
N ARG A 38 -6.44 -9.09 5.44
CA ARG A 38 -6.84 -9.72 4.17
C ARG A 38 -8.28 -9.39 3.78
N ALA A 39 -9.12 -8.98 4.74
CA ALA A 39 -10.53 -8.66 4.51
C ALA A 39 -10.73 -7.40 3.64
N GLU A 40 -9.92 -6.34 3.83
CA GLU A 40 -10.07 -5.09 3.05
C GLU A 40 -9.68 -5.24 1.57
N ARG A 41 -8.76 -6.15 1.24
CA ARG A 41 -8.46 -6.48 -0.17
C ARG A 41 -9.60 -7.23 -0.84
N GLY A 42 -10.32 -8.05 -0.09
CA GLY A 42 -11.32 -8.96 -0.61
C GLY A 42 -12.40 -8.23 -1.39
N THR A 43 -12.90 -7.10 -0.88
CA THR A 43 -13.97 -6.33 -1.55
C THR A 43 -13.48 -5.49 -2.73
N LEU A 44 -12.23 -5.00 -2.70
CA LEU A 44 -11.66 -4.18 -3.76
C LEU A 44 -11.29 -5.00 -5.01
N ALA A 45 -10.88 -6.25 -4.82
CA ALA A 45 -10.41 -7.13 -5.90
C ALA A 45 -11.44 -8.19 -6.31
N MET A 46 -12.73 -8.00 -5.99
CA MET A 46 -13.79 -8.92 -6.40
C MET A 46 -14.35 -8.52 -7.77
N PRO A 47 -14.23 -9.39 -8.80
CA PRO A 47 -14.89 -9.17 -10.09
C PRO A 47 -16.41 -9.05 -9.92
N LYS A 48 -17.02 -8.19 -10.73
CA LYS A 48 -18.46 -7.98 -10.76
C LYS A 48 -19.13 -8.88 -11.80
N ASP A 49 -20.38 -9.25 -11.57
CA ASP A 49 -21.20 -9.88 -12.61
C ASP A 49 -21.70 -8.81 -13.60
N CYS A 50 -21.05 -8.73 -14.76
CA CYS A 50 -21.38 -7.73 -15.77
C CYS A 50 -22.71 -7.98 -16.49
N GLN A 51 -23.41 -9.10 -16.26
CA GLN A 51 -24.73 -9.31 -16.86
C GLN A 51 -25.80 -8.42 -16.23
N GLN A 52 -25.62 -8.06 -14.96
CA GLN A 52 -26.56 -7.25 -14.18
C GLN A 52 -26.26 -5.75 -14.29
N GLU A 53 -25.10 -5.39 -14.84
CA GLU A 53 -24.66 -4.01 -14.96
C GLU A 53 -25.23 -3.33 -16.21
N ARG A 54 -25.65 -2.07 -16.06
CA ARG A 54 -26.17 -1.27 -17.18
C ARG A 54 -25.11 -1.00 -18.24
N ASP A 55 -23.87 -0.80 -17.83
CA ASP A 55 -22.72 -0.56 -18.71
C ASP A 55 -21.80 -1.78 -18.69
N LYS A 56 -22.11 -2.73 -19.57
CA LYS A 56 -21.37 -4.00 -19.70
C LYS A 56 -19.92 -3.78 -20.12
N ALA A 57 -19.66 -2.80 -20.98
CA ALA A 57 -18.32 -2.50 -21.49
C ALA A 57 -17.42 -1.95 -20.38
N ARG A 58 -17.94 -1.01 -19.59
CA ARG A 58 -17.26 -0.47 -18.41
C ARG A 58 -17.01 -1.56 -17.37
N CYS A 59 -18.02 -2.37 -17.07
CA CYS A 59 -17.86 -3.48 -16.13
C CYS A 59 -16.77 -4.46 -16.58
N ALA A 60 -16.75 -4.84 -17.86
CA ALA A 60 -15.73 -5.74 -18.40
C ALA A 60 -14.32 -5.13 -18.29
N ALA A 61 -14.17 -3.83 -18.56
CA ALA A 61 -12.91 -3.12 -18.38
C ALA A 61 -12.47 -3.08 -16.90
N ASP A 62 -13.40 -2.84 -15.99
CA ASP A 62 -13.13 -2.79 -14.55
C ASP A 62 -12.76 -4.18 -14.00
N ASN A 63 -13.41 -5.25 -14.48
CA ASN A 63 -13.03 -6.63 -14.15
C ASN A 63 -11.63 -7.01 -14.65
N ARG A 64 -11.25 -6.57 -15.86
CA ARG A 64 -9.88 -6.74 -16.35
C ARG A 64 -8.87 -6.01 -15.47
N ALA A 65 -9.20 -4.82 -14.98
CA ALA A 65 -8.35 -4.08 -14.05
C ALA A 65 -8.22 -4.79 -12.70
N ILE A 66 -9.29 -5.40 -12.20
CA ILE A 66 -9.28 -6.22 -10.99
C ILE A 66 -8.34 -7.42 -11.16
N GLU A 67 -8.48 -8.18 -12.25
CA GLU A 67 -7.60 -9.30 -12.57
C GLU A 67 -6.12 -8.89 -12.69
N PHE A 68 -5.86 -7.71 -13.26
CA PHE A 68 -4.52 -7.15 -13.38
C PHE A 68 -3.92 -6.73 -12.03
N CYS A 69 -4.72 -6.13 -11.15
CA CYS A 69 -4.27 -5.53 -9.90
C CYS A 69 -4.36 -6.46 -8.68
N ARG A 70 -5.09 -7.59 -8.75
CA ARG A 70 -5.29 -8.49 -7.60
C ARG A 70 -3.99 -9.08 -7.02
N THR A 71 -2.89 -9.06 -7.78
CA THR A 71 -1.58 -9.52 -7.33
C THR A 71 -0.87 -8.52 -6.42
N GLU A 72 -1.39 -7.30 -6.25
CA GLU A 72 -0.80 -6.28 -5.40
C GLU A 72 -0.80 -6.70 -3.91
N SER A 73 0.34 -6.46 -3.28
CA SER A 73 0.69 -7.03 -1.97
C SER A 73 0.23 -6.20 -0.76
N ASP A 74 -0.24 -4.98 -0.99
CA ASP A 74 -0.86 -4.13 0.02
C ASP A 74 -2.19 -3.52 -0.48
N ALA A 75 -3.07 -3.11 0.43
CA ALA A 75 -4.39 -2.57 0.07
C ALA A 75 -4.29 -1.20 -0.63
N ASN A 76 -3.25 -0.42 -0.34
CA ASN A 76 -3.04 0.90 -0.92
C ASN A 76 -2.52 0.80 -2.36
N THR A 77 -1.56 -0.09 -2.64
CA THR A 77 -1.09 -0.43 -3.99
C THR A 77 -2.19 -1.04 -4.82
N LEU A 78 -3.01 -1.92 -4.23
CA LEU A 78 -4.23 -2.40 -4.89
C LEU A 78 -5.16 -1.24 -5.26
N TYR A 79 -5.46 -0.33 -4.32
CA TYR A 79 -6.32 0.83 -4.58
C TYR A 79 -5.76 1.74 -5.68
N VAL A 80 -4.47 2.06 -5.62
CA VAL A 80 -3.78 2.90 -6.61
C VAL A 80 -3.78 2.22 -7.98
N CYS A 81 -3.51 0.92 -8.03
CA CYS A 81 -3.56 0.12 -9.24
C CYS A 81 -4.95 0.12 -9.86
N LEU A 82 -6.00 -0.16 -9.07
CA LEU A 82 -7.37 -0.16 -9.54
C LEU A 82 -7.77 1.23 -10.06
N ARG A 83 -7.41 2.31 -9.36
CA ARG A 83 -7.74 3.68 -9.79
C ARG A 83 -7.15 4.05 -11.15
N ALA A 84 -5.95 3.56 -11.45
CA ALA A 84 -5.26 3.81 -12.72
C ALA A 84 -5.76 2.91 -13.86
N ASN A 85 -6.13 1.67 -13.55
CA ASN A 85 -6.45 0.66 -14.57
C ASN A 85 -7.94 0.50 -14.87
N GLN A 86 -8.82 0.85 -13.91
CA GLN A 86 -10.27 0.90 -14.11
C GLN A 86 -10.67 2.05 -15.03
N SER A 87 -11.91 1.95 -15.53
CA SER A 87 -12.55 2.97 -16.35
C SER A 87 -12.57 4.33 -15.64
N PRO A 88 -12.43 5.45 -16.38
CA PRO A 88 -12.46 6.79 -15.80
C PRO A 88 -13.68 7.01 -14.91
N LEU A 89 -13.51 7.71 -13.79
CA LEU A 89 -14.62 8.06 -12.92
C LEU A 89 -15.67 8.86 -13.70
N PRO A 90 -16.97 8.55 -13.56
CA PRO A 90 -18.01 9.36 -14.16
C PRO A 90 -18.14 10.64 -13.33
N CYS A 91 -17.60 11.73 -13.85
CA CYS A 91 -17.64 13.02 -13.17
C CYS A 91 -18.98 13.70 -13.46
N ASP A 92 -19.94 13.50 -12.56
CA ASP A 92 -21.29 14.06 -12.68
C ASP A 92 -21.27 15.60 -12.74
N GLU A 93 -21.81 16.14 -13.84
CA GLU A 93 -21.92 17.56 -14.12
C GLU A 93 -22.88 18.29 -13.18
N LYS A 94 -23.87 17.56 -12.62
CA LYS A 94 -24.86 18.11 -11.69
C LYS A 94 -24.28 18.37 -10.30
N LYS A 95 -23.07 17.88 -10.00
CA LYS A 95 -22.40 18.14 -8.72
C LYS A 95 -21.79 19.54 -8.70
N ARG A 96 -21.60 20.08 -7.50
CA ARG A 96 -20.89 21.36 -7.28
C ARG A 96 -19.57 21.37 -8.05
N ALA A 97 -19.22 22.51 -8.65
CA ALA A 97 -18.02 22.66 -9.48
C ALA A 97 -16.74 22.13 -8.80
N ARG A 98 -16.56 22.39 -7.50
CA ARG A 98 -15.43 21.87 -6.72
C ARG A 98 -15.34 20.34 -6.74
N THR A 99 -16.48 19.65 -6.62
CA THR A 99 -16.55 18.18 -6.64
C THR A 99 -16.27 17.63 -8.03
N ARG A 100 -16.84 18.26 -9.07
CA ARG A 100 -16.58 17.92 -10.47
C ARG A 100 -15.09 18.05 -10.80
N HIS A 101 -14.48 19.19 -10.50
CA HIS A 101 -13.04 19.43 -10.70
C HIS A 101 -12.14 18.48 -9.92
N ARG A 102 -12.56 18.07 -8.70
CA ARG A 102 -11.84 17.03 -7.95
C ARG A 102 -11.86 15.69 -8.68
N CYS A 103 -13.03 15.28 -9.18
CA CYS A 103 -13.17 14.05 -9.96
C CYS A 103 -12.32 14.08 -11.25
N GLU A 104 -12.42 15.16 -12.02
CA GLU A 104 -11.64 15.36 -13.25
C GLU A 104 -10.14 15.31 -12.97
N ARG A 105 -9.69 15.98 -11.90
CA ARG A 105 -8.28 15.95 -11.48
C ARG A 105 -7.81 14.52 -11.17
N ILE A 106 -8.63 13.73 -10.49
CA ILE A 106 -8.31 12.32 -10.21
C ILE A 106 -8.14 11.57 -11.53
N ASN A 107 -9.07 11.71 -12.48
CA ASN A 107 -8.94 11.08 -13.79
C ASN A 107 -7.65 11.53 -14.51
N ARG A 108 -7.31 12.82 -14.52
CA ARG A 108 -6.09 13.35 -15.17
C ARG A 108 -4.78 12.86 -14.55
N ILE A 109 -4.80 12.49 -13.28
CA ILE A 109 -3.63 11.96 -12.56
C ILE A 109 -3.46 10.47 -12.84
N TYR A 110 -4.53 9.68 -12.73
CA TYR A 110 -4.43 8.22 -12.70
C TYR A 110 -4.59 7.56 -14.08
N GLN A 111 -5.51 8.04 -14.92
CA GLN A 111 -5.82 7.40 -16.20
C GLN A 111 -4.64 7.36 -17.18
N PRO A 112 -3.74 8.37 -17.24
CA PRO A 112 -2.53 8.29 -18.07
C PRO A 112 -1.56 7.18 -17.65
N CYS A 113 -1.68 6.65 -16.42
CA CYS A 113 -0.82 5.61 -15.88
C CYS A 113 -1.39 4.19 -16.09
N LYS A 114 -2.43 4.04 -16.89
CA LYS A 114 -3.03 2.74 -17.22
C LYS A 114 -2.00 1.78 -17.82
N GLY A 115 -2.09 0.51 -17.45
CA GLY A 115 -1.17 -0.56 -17.84
C GLY A 115 0.05 -0.71 -16.93
N LYS A 116 0.25 0.20 -15.97
CA LYS A 116 1.34 0.13 -14.99
C LYS A 116 0.86 -0.45 -13.65
N ARG A 117 1.78 -1.02 -12.89
CA ARG A 117 1.58 -1.55 -11.53
C ARG A 117 2.81 -1.38 -10.66
N GLY A 118 2.70 -1.63 -9.36
CA GLY A 118 3.82 -1.51 -8.41
C GLY A 118 4.59 -0.18 -8.47
N PRO A 119 5.94 -0.18 -8.37
CA PRO A 119 6.76 1.03 -8.34
C PRO A 119 6.62 1.93 -9.58
N GLU A 120 6.47 1.35 -10.77
CA GLU A 120 6.33 2.12 -12.01
C GLU A 120 5.05 2.94 -12.03
N LEU A 121 3.97 2.37 -11.48
CA LEU A 121 2.70 3.09 -11.34
C LEU A 121 2.85 4.25 -10.37
N ASN A 122 3.48 4.03 -9.22
CA ASN A 122 3.70 5.08 -8.22
C ASN A 122 4.51 6.24 -8.81
N ALA A 123 5.61 5.93 -9.51
CA ALA A 123 6.42 6.94 -10.19
C ALA A 123 5.60 7.76 -11.21
N CYS A 124 4.77 7.09 -12.01
CA CYS A 124 3.87 7.76 -12.95
C CYS A 124 2.89 8.69 -12.22
N VAL A 125 2.19 8.18 -11.20
CA VAL A 125 1.20 8.95 -10.43
C VAL A 125 1.84 10.17 -9.77
N ASP A 126 3.04 10.02 -9.19
CA ASP A 126 3.76 11.11 -8.54
C ASP A 126 4.22 12.17 -9.54
N GLN A 127 4.71 11.77 -10.71
CA GLN A 127 5.03 12.70 -11.80
C GLN A 127 3.79 13.50 -12.22
N ARG A 128 2.63 12.84 -12.37
CA ARG A 128 1.37 13.50 -12.74
C ARG A 128 0.86 14.44 -11.65
N ARG A 129 0.97 14.06 -10.38
CA ARG A 129 0.66 14.94 -9.24
C ARG A 129 1.55 16.18 -9.21
N ALA A 130 2.85 16.02 -9.47
CA ALA A 130 3.79 17.14 -9.54
C ALA A 130 3.44 18.10 -10.69
N GLN A 131 3.07 17.57 -11.86
CA GLN A 131 2.61 18.38 -13.00
C GLN A 131 1.35 19.18 -12.68
N GLU A 132 0.35 18.58 -12.02
CA GLU A 132 -0.88 19.29 -11.64
C GLU A 132 -0.66 20.37 -10.55
N LYS A 133 0.38 20.22 -9.71
CA LYS A 133 0.77 21.26 -8.75
C LYS A 133 1.39 22.48 -9.44
N ARG A 134 2.16 22.28 -10.50
CA ARG A 134 2.82 23.37 -11.27
C ARG A 134 1.87 24.21 -12.12
N LYS A 135 0.65 23.73 -12.38
CA LYS A 135 -0.38 24.42 -13.18
C LYS A 135 -1.27 25.36 -12.35
N LYS A 136 -1.09 25.40 -11.04
CA LYS A 136 -1.82 26.27 -10.11
C LYS A 136 -0.94 27.43 -9.72
#